data_AF-A0A0S8B3B5-F1
#
_entry.id   AF-A0A0S8B3B5-F1
#
_cell.length_a   1.000
_cell.length_b   1.000
_cell.length_c   1.000
_cell.angle_alpha   90.00
_cell.angle_beta   90.00
_cell.angle_gamma   90.00
#
_symmetry.space_group_name_H-M   'P 1'
#
loop_
_entity.id
_entity.type
_entity.pdbx_description
1 polymer ?
#
loop_
_entity_poly.entity_id
_entity_poly.type
_entity_poly.pdbx_seq_one_letter_code
_entity_poly.pdbx_strand_id
1 'polypeptide(L)'
;MSSSVLFLALRRLRAPLIYLIVSFAVGIVGLVLIPGVGPDGQPWQMSVLQALYFMAYTASTTGFGEIPRPFTDTQRLWATVMIFSSVFGWAFLVARLIGLAQDRAFRGALIATRFARRVRALSEPFYLICGFGETGSLVGRALDDLGFRFVVVDIDETRVQELDLLDLVQAAP
;
A
#
# COMPACT_ATOMS: atom_id res chain seq x y z
N MET A 1 4.96 6.44 -16.05
CA MET A 1 4.01 5.37 -15.62
C MET A 1 4.07 5.06 -14.13
N SER A 2 5.23 5.07 -13.46
CA SER A 2 5.35 4.95 -12.00
C SER A 2 4.55 6.01 -11.23
N SER A 3 4.45 7.23 -11.77
CA SER A 3 3.67 8.33 -11.16
C SER A 3 2.16 8.07 -11.10
N SER A 4 1.59 7.34 -12.06
CA SER A 4 0.14 7.10 -12.14
C SER A 4 -0.34 6.12 -11.06
N VAL A 5 0.48 5.10 -10.75
CA VAL A 5 0.19 4.11 -9.70
C VAL A 5 0.32 4.75 -8.31
N LEU A 6 1.37 5.55 -8.11
CA LEU A 6 1.55 6.34 -6.90
C LEU A 6 0.39 7.32 -6.67
N PHE A 7 -0.02 8.04 -7.72
CA PHE A 7 -1.14 8.98 -7.65
C PHE A 7 -2.48 8.28 -7.32
N LEU A 8 -2.72 7.10 -7.90
CA LEU A 8 -3.90 6.29 -7.59
C LEU A 8 -3.89 5.80 -6.14
N ALA A 9 -2.75 5.34 -5.64
CA ALA A 9 -2.58 4.92 -4.25
C ALA A 9 -2.79 6.09 -3.28
N LEU A 10 -2.13 7.23 -3.52
CA LEU A 10 -2.29 8.47 -2.75
C LEU A 10 -3.75 8.92 -2.71
N ARG A 11 -4.45 8.90 -3.85
CA ARG A 11 -5.87 9.31 -3.92
C ARG A 11 -6.79 8.38 -3.11
N ARG A 12 -6.48 7.10 -3.02
CA ARG A 12 -7.27 6.12 -2.23
C ARG A 12 -6.96 6.18 -0.75
N LEU A 13 -5.71 6.43 -0.38
CA LEU A 13 -5.27 6.54 1.01
C LEU A 13 -5.48 7.94 1.61
N ARG A 14 -5.80 8.96 0.81
CA ARG A 14 -6.04 10.33 1.31
C ARG A 14 -7.05 10.38 2.46
N ALA A 15 -8.17 9.65 2.36
CA ALA A 15 -9.25 9.72 3.32
C ALA A 15 -8.82 9.17 4.71
N PRO A 16 -8.28 7.94 4.83
CA PRO A 16 -7.81 7.45 6.13
C PRO A 16 -6.62 8.27 6.66
N LEU A 17 -5.72 8.73 5.80
CA LEU A 17 -4.58 9.56 6.23
C LEU A 17 -5.04 10.92 6.80
N ILE A 18 -5.96 11.61 6.11
CA ILE A 18 -6.55 12.87 6.61
C ILE A 18 -7.27 12.62 7.94
N TYR A 19 -8.05 11.54 8.05
CA TYR A 19 -8.72 11.19 9.29
C TYR A 19 -7.72 11.02 10.45
N LEU A 20 -6.63 10.26 10.24
CA LEU A 20 -5.60 10.07 11.25
C LEU A 20 -4.90 11.37 11.64
N ILE A 21 -4.54 12.20 10.66
CA ILE A 21 -3.89 13.50 10.90
C ILE A 21 -4.80 14.42 11.72
N VAL A 22 -6.08 14.50 11.35
CA VAL A 22 -7.07 15.33 12.06
C VAL A 22 -7.33 14.77 13.46
N SER A 23 -7.50 13.46 13.60
CA SER A 23 -7.70 12.80 14.91
C SER A 23 -6.50 13.07 15.85
N PHE A 24 -5.27 12.96 15.34
CA PHE A 24 -4.06 13.30 16.09
C PHE A 24 -4.02 14.78 16.47
N ALA A 25 -4.27 15.68 15.53
CA ALA A 25 -4.24 17.12 15.78
C ALA A 25 -5.28 17.50 16.85
N VAL A 26 -6.51 17.00 16.72
CA VAL A 26 -7.58 17.21 17.71
C VAL A 26 -7.18 16.63 19.06
N GLY A 27 -6.69 15.39 19.11
CA GLY A 27 -6.26 14.73 20.34
C GLY A 27 -5.17 15.49 21.07
N ILE A 28 -4.14 15.96 20.34
CA ILE A 28 -3.05 16.77 20.87
C ILE A 28 -3.58 18.10 21.40
N VAL A 29 -4.37 18.82 20.60
CA VAL A 29 -4.95 20.12 21.01
C VAL A 29 -5.80 19.96 22.26
N GLY A 30 -6.64 18.93 22.34
CA GLY A 30 -7.45 18.68 23.54
C GLY A 30 -6.60 18.38 24.77
N LEU A 31 -5.56 17.55 24.65
CA LEU A 31 -4.66 17.25 25.78
C LEU A 31 -3.86 18.47 26.26
N VAL A 32 -3.48 19.36 25.34
CA VAL A 32 -2.77 20.61 25.66
C VAL A 32 -3.70 21.62 26.33
N LEU A 33 -4.95 21.72 25.87
CA LEU A 33 -5.93 22.69 26.39
C LEU A 33 -6.58 22.25 27.72
N ILE A 34 -6.78 20.95 27.94
CA ILE A 34 -7.39 20.46 29.19
C ILE A 34 -6.33 20.53 30.31
N PRO A 35 -6.53 21.37 31.35
CA PRO A 35 -5.59 21.48 32.43
C PRO A 35 -5.53 20.19 33.25
N GLY A 36 -4.30 19.74 33.51
CA GLY A 36 -3.99 18.76 34.53
C GLY A 36 -3.77 19.42 35.89
N VAL A 37 -3.36 18.63 36.87
CA VAL A 37 -3.04 19.09 38.23
C VAL A 37 -1.55 18.89 38.50
N GLY A 38 -0.88 19.98 38.87
CA GLY A 38 0.53 19.98 39.28
C GLY A 38 0.73 19.47 40.71
N PRO A 39 2.00 19.24 41.13
CA PRO A 39 2.32 18.77 42.48
C PRO A 39 1.78 19.67 43.59
N ASP A 40 1.68 20.96 43.31
CA ASP A 40 1.27 22.00 44.25
C ASP A 40 -0.25 22.25 44.21
N GLY A 41 -1.00 21.38 43.52
CA GLY A 41 -2.45 21.53 43.26
C GLY A 41 -2.78 22.57 42.18
N GLN A 42 -1.78 23.26 41.63
CA GLN A 42 -1.97 24.29 40.61
C GLN A 42 -2.28 23.67 39.23
N PRO A 43 -3.03 24.37 38.36
CA PRO A 43 -3.27 23.92 37.00
C PRO A 43 -1.96 23.74 36.23
N TRP A 44 -1.80 22.58 35.59
CA TRP A 44 -0.64 22.27 34.76
C TRP A 44 -1.09 22.01 33.32
N GLN A 45 -0.39 22.59 32.35
CA GLN A 45 -0.67 22.34 30.93
C GLN A 45 0.37 21.41 30.33
N MET A 46 -0.11 20.44 29.56
CA MET A 46 0.74 19.53 28.81
C MET A 46 1.38 20.26 27.64
N SER A 47 2.68 20.06 27.42
CA SER A 47 3.33 20.58 26.22
C SER A 47 2.87 19.81 24.97
N VAL A 48 2.92 20.45 23.81
CA VAL A 48 2.58 19.83 22.51
C VAL A 48 3.39 18.56 22.27
N LEU A 49 4.68 18.55 22.65
CA LEU A 49 5.55 17.38 22.48
C LEU A 49 5.15 16.22 23.40
N GLN A 50 4.76 16.50 24.65
CA GLN A 50 4.24 15.48 25.56
C GLN A 50 2.92 14.89 25.07
N ALA A 51 2.01 15.73 24.57
CA ALA A 51 0.74 15.28 24.00
C ALA A 51 0.94 14.47 22.72
N LEU A 52 1.87 14.89 21.85
CA LEU A 52 2.26 14.14 20.65
C LEU A 52 2.86 12.78 21.01
N TYR A 53 3.77 12.73 21.98
CA TYR A 53 4.39 11.49 22.45
C TYR A 53 3.33 10.54 23.01
N PHE A 54 2.43 11.04 23.88
CA PHE A 54 1.29 10.30 24.41
C PHE A 54 0.43 9.70 23.30
N MET A 55 0.01 10.55 22.35
CA MET A 55 -0.83 10.12 21.22
C MET A 55 -0.12 9.10 20.34
N ALA A 56 1.19 9.26 20.10
CA ALA A 56 1.97 8.37 19.25
C ALA A 56 1.97 6.93 19.79
N TYR A 57 2.39 6.72 21.03
CA TYR A 57 2.46 5.36 21.60
C TYR A 57 1.06 4.80 21.91
N THR A 58 0.06 5.65 22.16
CA THR A 58 -1.31 5.23 22.45
C THR A 58 -2.00 4.76 21.17
N ALA A 59 -1.97 5.58 20.12
CA ALA A 59 -2.58 5.25 18.85
C ALA A 59 -1.88 4.07 18.16
N SER A 60 -0.55 3.93 18.29
CA SER A 60 0.17 2.75 17.78
C SER A 60 -0.10 1.48 18.57
N THR A 61 -0.92 1.54 19.62
CA THR A 61 -1.19 0.45 20.58
C THR A 61 0.04 -0.05 21.32
N THR A 62 1.13 0.73 21.33
CA THR A 62 2.37 0.40 22.06
C THR A 62 2.15 0.51 23.56
N GLY A 63 1.47 1.57 24.01
CA GLY A 63 0.93 1.65 25.37
C GLY A 63 1.94 1.64 26.50
N PHE A 64 3.03 2.43 26.43
CA PHE A 64 4.04 2.49 27.49
C PHE A 64 3.49 2.83 28.88
N GLY A 65 2.33 3.49 28.95
CA GLY A 65 1.71 3.90 30.22
C GLY A 65 2.39 5.10 30.88
N GLU A 66 3.43 5.65 30.26
CA GLU A 66 4.16 6.82 30.74
C GLU A 66 3.34 8.10 30.54
N ILE A 67 2.92 8.72 31.65
CA ILE A 67 2.27 10.03 31.63
C ILE A 67 3.11 11.04 32.41
N PRO A 68 3.28 12.29 31.91
CA PRO A 68 4.09 13.29 32.62
C PRO A 68 3.57 13.59 34.03
N ARG A 69 2.24 13.54 34.18
CA ARG A 69 1.49 13.72 35.44
C ARG A 69 0.24 12.84 35.41
N PRO A 70 -0.29 12.44 36.59
CA PRO A 70 -1.56 11.74 36.67
C PRO A 70 -2.67 12.54 35.96
N PHE A 71 -3.38 11.88 35.05
CA PHE A 71 -4.48 12.52 34.33
C PHE A 71 -5.66 12.78 35.24
N THR A 72 -6.23 13.98 35.13
CA THR A 72 -7.54 14.31 35.70
C THR A 72 -8.64 13.50 35.01
N ASP A 73 -9.82 13.40 35.62
CA ASP A 73 -10.95 12.68 35.03
C ASP A 73 -11.34 13.24 33.65
N THR A 74 -11.23 14.56 33.45
CA THR A 74 -11.43 15.19 32.14
C THR A 74 -10.40 14.76 31.11
N GLN A 75 -9.11 14.70 31.49
CA GLN A 75 -8.05 14.21 30.61
C GLN A 75 -8.21 12.72 30.30
N ARG A 76 -8.67 11.91 31.27
CA ARG A 76 -8.96 10.49 31.08
C ARG A 76 -10.12 10.27 30.12
N LEU A 77 -11.21 11.02 30.26
CA LEU A 77 -12.35 10.95 29.35
C LEU A 77 -11.93 11.32 27.93
N TRP A 78 -11.18 12.41 27.79
CA TRP A 78 -10.63 12.84 26.49
C TRP A 78 -9.73 11.77 25.86
N ALA A 79 -8.77 11.24 26.62
CA ALA A 79 -7.88 10.18 26.16
C ALA A 79 -8.66 8.94 25.74
N THR A 80 -9.72 8.56 26.47
CA THR A 80 -10.59 7.43 26.12
C THR A 80 -11.25 7.62 24.76
N VAL A 81 -11.81 8.80 24.51
CA VAL A 81 -12.41 9.14 23.19
C VAL A 81 -11.36 9.06 22.08
N MET A 82 -10.16 9.60 22.32
CA MET A 82 -9.07 9.56 21.34
C MET A 82 -8.54 8.15 21.09
N ILE A 83 -8.53 7.27 22.10
CA ILE A 83 -8.18 5.85 21.94
C ILE A 83 -9.15 5.19 20.95
N PHE A 84 -10.45 5.29 21.17
CA PHE A 84 -11.43 4.70 20.24
C PHE A 84 -11.37 5.31 18.84
N SER A 85 -11.17 6.62 18.73
CA SER A 85 -10.96 7.29 17.42
C SER A 85 -9.72 6.77 16.70
N SER A 86 -8.60 6.59 17.41
CA SER A 86 -7.35 6.08 16.84
C SER A 86 -7.50 4.64 16.34
N VAL A 87 -8.17 3.78 17.10
CA VAL A 87 -8.47 2.39 16.70
C VAL A 87 -9.28 2.37 15.41
N PHE A 88 -10.31 3.21 15.32
CA PHE A 88 -11.09 3.36 14.09
C PHE A 88 -10.23 3.85 12.91
N GLY A 89 -9.37 4.84 13.14
CA GLY A 89 -8.48 5.38 12.11
C GLY A 89 -7.50 4.34 11.55
N TRP A 90 -6.89 3.55 12.42
CA TRP A 90 -6.01 2.45 12.02
C TRP A 90 -6.77 1.35 11.30
N ALA A 91 -7.92 0.91 11.81
CA ALA A 91 -8.77 -0.08 11.15
C ALA A 91 -9.18 0.39 9.75
N PHE A 92 -9.55 1.67 9.60
CA PHE A 92 -9.90 2.25 8.31
C PHE A 92 -8.70 2.27 7.35
N LEU A 93 -7.51 2.66 7.82
CA LEU A 93 -6.29 2.63 7.01
C LEU A 93 -5.96 1.22 6.53
N VAL A 94 -5.99 0.24 7.42
CA VAL A 94 -5.71 -1.17 7.10
C VAL A 94 -6.73 -1.72 6.11
N ALA A 95 -8.03 -1.48 6.32
CA ALA A 95 -9.07 -1.89 5.38
C ALA A 95 -8.85 -1.31 3.97
N ARG A 96 -8.44 -0.04 3.88
CA ARG A 96 -8.10 0.60 2.60
C ARG A 96 -6.84 0.04 1.95
N LEU A 97 -5.82 -0.31 2.74
CA LEU A 97 -4.61 -0.94 2.24
C LEU A 97 -4.88 -2.34 1.69
N ILE A 98 -5.67 -3.15 2.41
CA ILE A 98 -6.08 -4.47 1.95
C ILE A 98 -6.90 -4.36 0.65
N GLY A 99 -7.87 -3.45 0.60
CA GLY A 99 -8.66 -3.20 -0.61
C GLY A 99 -7.82 -2.72 -1.79
N LEU A 100 -6.75 -1.95 -1.56
CA LEU A 100 -5.81 -1.55 -2.60
C LEU A 100 -4.97 -2.72 -3.11
N ALA A 101 -4.53 -3.60 -2.21
CA ALA A 101 -3.76 -4.80 -2.57
C ALA A 101 -4.59 -5.81 -3.38
N GLN A 102 -5.90 -5.88 -3.13
CA GLN A 102 -6.83 -6.78 -3.83
C GLN A 102 -7.35 -6.21 -5.16
N ASP A 103 -7.14 -4.92 -5.44
CA ASP A 103 -7.69 -4.28 -6.64
C ASP A 103 -7.01 -4.79 -7.93
N ARG A 104 -7.82 -5.40 -8.81
CA ARG A 104 -7.39 -5.89 -10.14
C ARG A 104 -6.77 -4.79 -11.00
N ALA A 105 -7.23 -3.54 -10.89
CA ALA A 105 -6.66 -2.41 -11.63
C ALA A 105 -5.26 -2.05 -11.12
N PHE A 106 -5.01 -2.18 -9.81
CA PHE A 106 -3.69 -1.96 -9.23
C PHE A 106 -2.72 -3.07 -9.64
N ARG A 107 -3.17 -4.34 -9.59
CA ARG A 107 -2.42 -5.48 -10.14
C ARG A 107 -2.10 -5.31 -11.62
N GLY A 108 -3.08 -4.93 -12.44
CA GLY A 108 -2.91 -4.73 -13.89
C GLY A 108 -1.88 -3.64 -14.20
N ALA A 109 -1.94 -2.51 -13.49
CA ALA A 109 -0.94 -1.45 -13.64
C ALA A 109 0.47 -1.88 -13.17
N LEU A 110 0.55 -2.66 -12.09
CA LEU A 110 1.82 -3.18 -11.57
C LEU A 110 2.45 -4.21 -12.53
N ILE A 111 1.64 -5.12 -13.08
CA ILE A 111 2.06 -6.09 -14.09
C ILE A 111 2.53 -5.37 -15.34
N ALA A 112 1.75 -4.40 -15.86
CA ALA A 112 2.12 -3.63 -17.04
C ALA A 112 3.45 -2.87 -16.83
N THR A 113 3.68 -2.28 -15.65
CA THR A 113 4.97 -1.62 -15.36
C THR A 113 6.15 -2.59 -15.24
N ARG A 114 5.96 -3.78 -14.68
CA ARG A 114 7.00 -4.82 -14.62
C ARG A 114 7.30 -5.40 -16.01
N PHE A 115 6.26 -5.67 -16.78
CA PHE A 115 6.35 -6.13 -18.16
C PHE A 115 7.10 -5.11 -19.03
N ALA A 116 6.70 -3.83 -19.00
CA ALA A 116 7.37 -2.77 -19.76
C ALA A 116 8.85 -2.60 -19.37
N ARG A 117 9.24 -2.85 -18.12
CA ARG A 117 10.66 -2.86 -17.72
C ARG A 117 11.40 -4.08 -18.25
N ARG A 118 10.80 -5.27 -18.21
CA ARG A 118 11.40 -6.49 -18.78
C ARG A 118 11.62 -6.35 -20.29
N VAL A 119 10.61 -5.88 -21.02
CA VAL A 119 10.72 -5.61 -22.46
C VAL A 119 11.81 -4.59 -22.76
N ARG A 120 11.95 -3.54 -21.94
CA ARG A 120 12.99 -2.52 -22.12
C ARG A 120 14.40 -3.02 -21.77
N ALA A 121 14.51 -4.12 -21.03
CA ALA A 121 15.77 -4.78 -20.70
C ALA A 121 16.14 -5.91 -21.68
N LEU A 122 15.25 -6.27 -22.61
CA LEU A 122 15.59 -7.17 -23.70
C LEU A 122 16.48 -6.43 -24.70
N SER A 123 17.76 -6.80 -24.73
CA SER A 123 18.77 -6.28 -25.66
C SER A 123 19.18 -7.29 -26.74
N GLU A 124 18.55 -8.46 -26.75
CA GLU A 124 18.78 -9.50 -27.75
C GLU A 124 17.72 -9.42 -28.87
N PRO A 125 18.07 -9.73 -30.13
CA PRO A 125 17.10 -9.81 -31.21
C PRO A 125 16.14 -10.98 -30.96
N PHE A 126 14.83 -10.69 -31.01
CA PHE A 126 13.77 -11.69 -30.88
C PHE A 126 12.67 -11.42 -31.90
N TYR A 127 11.94 -12.48 -32.26
CA TYR A 127 10.78 -12.40 -33.14
C TYR A 127 9.49 -12.25 -32.32
N LEU A 128 8.55 -11.42 -32.78
CA LEU A 128 7.26 -11.23 -32.12
C LEU A 128 6.17 -11.98 -32.91
N ILE A 129 5.50 -12.93 -32.28
CA ILE A 129 4.34 -13.64 -32.85
C ILE A 129 3.08 -13.06 -32.22
N CYS A 130 2.27 -12.38 -33.04
CA CYS A 130 0.98 -11.84 -32.62
C CYS A 130 -0.13 -12.85 -32.97
N GLY A 131 -0.64 -13.56 -31.95
CA GLY A 131 -1.67 -14.58 -32.07
C GLY A 131 -1.12 -16.00 -32.05
N PHE A 132 -1.42 -16.75 -31.00
CA PHE A 132 -1.04 -18.14 -30.79
C PHE A 132 -2.19 -19.09 -31.13
N GLY A 133 -2.61 -19.08 -32.40
CA GLY A 133 -3.49 -20.11 -32.95
C GLY A 133 -2.70 -21.28 -33.55
N GLU A 134 -3.35 -22.12 -34.36
CA GLU A 134 -2.69 -23.22 -35.09
C GLU A 134 -1.47 -22.76 -35.91
N THR A 135 -1.59 -21.67 -36.65
CA THR A 135 -0.47 -21.16 -37.45
C THR A 135 0.62 -20.54 -36.58
N GLY A 136 0.24 -19.85 -35.51
CA GLY A 136 1.18 -19.20 -34.59
C GLY A 136 2.05 -20.21 -33.84
N SER A 137 1.47 -21.35 -33.45
CA SER A 137 2.21 -22.43 -32.79
C SER A 137 3.17 -23.16 -33.73
N LEU A 138 2.79 -23.37 -34.99
CA LEU A 138 3.68 -23.93 -36.02
C LEU A 138 4.88 -23.02 -36.31
N VAL A 139 4.64 -21.70 -36.43
CA VAL A 139 5.71 -20.72 -36.63
C VAL A 139 6.61 -20.63 -35.40
N GLY A 140 6.05 -20.67 -34.18
CA GLY A 140 6.83 -20.68 -32.94
C GLY A 140 7.77 -21.88 -32.85
N ARG A 141 7.29 -23.09 -33.15
CA ARG A 141 8.13 -24.31 -33.18
C ARG A 141 9.23 -24.21 -34.24
N ALA A 142 8.91 -23.75 -35.45
CA ALA A 142 9.91 -23.60 -36.49
C ALA A 142 11.01 -22.60 -36.11
N LEU A 143 10.67 -21.51 -35.41
CA LEU A 143 11.65 -20.54 -34.92
C LEU A 143 12.51 -21.13 -33.79
N ASP A 144 11.91 -21.90 -32.88
CA ASP A 144 12.63 -22.60 -31.81
C ASP A 144 13.62 -23.64 -32.36
N ASP A 145 13.20 -24.45 -33.34
CA ASP A 145 14.05 -25.42 -34.04
C ASP A 145 15.23 -24.75 -34.77
N LEU A 146 15.03 -23.52 -35.24
CA LEU A 146 16.07 -22.70 -35.87
C LEU A 146 16.97 -21.97 -34.84
N GLY A 147 16.69 -22.12 -33.54
CA GLY A 147 17.44 -21.49 -32.45
C GLY A 147 17.14 -20.00 -32.25
N PHE A 148 16.05 -19.48 -32.83
CA PHE A 148 15.63 -18.10 -32.69
C PHE A 148 14.73 -17.89 -31.47
N ARG A 149 15.04 -16.88 -30.67
CA ARG A 149 14.17 -16.41 -29.58
C ARG A 149 12.93 -15.75 -30.15
N PHE A 150 11.77 -16.07 -29.59
CA PHE A 150 10.51 -15.40 -29.91
C PHE A 150 9.68 -15.08 -28.67
N VAL A 151 8.78 -14.11 -28.81
CA VAL A 151 7.81 -13.69 -27.79
C VAL A 151 6.42 -13.75 -28.41
N VAL A 152 5.48 -14.34 -27.69
CA VAL A 152 4.09 -14.50 -28.15
C VAL A 152 3.20 -13.48 -27.45
N VAL A 153 2.36 -12.81 -28.23
CA VAL A 153 1.34 -11.89 -27.71
C VAL A 153 -0.02 -12.34 -28.23
N ASP A 154 -0.91 -12.74 -27.33
CA ASP A 154 -2.30 -13.07 -27.63
C ASP A 154 -3.24 -12.29 -26.70
N ILE A 155 -4.46 -12.04 -27.18
CA ILE A 155 -5.55 -11.43 -26.40
C ILE A 155 -6.18 -12.47 -25.46
N ASP A 156 -6.16 -13.74 -25.85
CA ASP A 156 -6.71 -14.85 -25.09
C ASP A 156 -5.66 -15.44 -24.14
N GLU A 157 -5.87 -15.25 -22.83
CA GLU A 157 -4.98 -15.73 -21.78
C GLU A 157 -4.84 -17.26 -21.79
N THR A 158 -5.86 -17.99 -22.28
CA THR A 158 -5.79 -19.46 -22.38
C THR A 158 -4.80 -19.93 -23.45
N ARG A 159 -4.68 -19.19 -24.56
CA ARG A 159 -3.73 -19.50 -25.64
C ARG A 159 -2.29 -19.20 -25.24
N VAL A 160 -2.08 -18.21 -24.38
CA VAL A 160 -0.77 -17.95 -23.78
C VAL A 160 -0.38 -19.08 -22.84
N GLN A 161 -1.32 -19.66 -22.09
CA GLN A 161 -1.06 -20.81 -21.21
C GLN A 161 -0.75 -22.10 -21.99
N GLU A 162 -1.30 -22.27 -23.19
CA GLU A 162 -0.92 -23.39 -24.08
C GLU A 162 0.55 -23.34 -24.50
N LEU A 163 1.19 -22.16 -24.49
CA LEU A 163 2.62 -22.01 -24.74
C LEU A 163 3.47 -22.71 -23.67
N ASP A 164 3.06 -22.63 -22.40
CA ASP A 164 3.77 -23.26 -21.28
C ASP A 164 3.70 -24.80 -21.32
N LEU A 165 2.76 -25.35 -22.09
CA LEU A 165 2.60 -26.80 -22.31
C LEU A 165 3.44 -27.32 -23.47
N LEU A 166 4.06 -26.44 -24.25
CA LEU A 166 4.94 -26.82 -25.35
C LEU A 166 6.37 -27.01 -24.83
N ASP A 167 6.94 -28.17 -25.12
CA ASP A 167 8.36 -28.45 -24.88
C ASP A 167 9.21 -27.63 -25.87
N LEU A 168 9.45 -26.35 -25.53
CA LEU A 168 10.32 -25.44 -26.28
C LEU A 168 11.76 -25.54 -25.75
N VAL A 169 12.72 -25.64 -26.68
CA VAL A 169 14.16 -25.73 -26.40
C VAL A 169 14.67 -24.40 -25.82
N GLN A 170 14.12 -23.27 -26.27
CA GLN A 170 14.30 -21.97 -25.65
C GLN A 170 13.02 -21.55 -24.94
N ALA A 171 13.07 -21.46 -23.60
CA ALA A 171 11.96 -20.91 -22.82
C ALA A 171 11.63 -19.48 -23.29
N ALA A 172 10.52 -19.36 -24.02
CA ALA A 172 9.95 -18.07 -24.42
C ALA A 172 9.37 -17.39 -23.16
N PRO A 173 9.74 -16.14 -22.85
CA PRO A 173 9.27 -15.42 -21.66
C PRO A 173 7.86 -14.84 -21.78
#